data_AF-A0AAV7X9T2-F1
#
_entry.id   AF-A0AAV7X9T2-F1
#
_cell.length_a   1.000
_cell.length_b   1.000
_cell.length_c   1.000
_cell.angle_alpha   90.00
_cell.angle_beta   90.00
_cell.angle_gamma   90.00
#
_symmetry.space_group_name_H-M   'P 1'
#
loop_
_entity.id
_entity.type
_entity.pdbx_description
1 polymer ?
#
loop_
_entity_poly.entity_id
_entity_poly.type
_entity_poly.pdbx_seq_one_letter_code
_entity_poly.pdbx_strand_id
1 'polypeptide(L)'
;MPFTLRTVQPVFVSRTRLADADGKPRVRDDELEAVFNNTLCNAIRQLASLVAAADDVFGGLNVELRSITDRAAALNDRLLRVRDVVEAHDPRVVPVREYLPSVKQAVTEHAHTGGQGAAHVAHPGALWSDMTSGADPRGGGQYPPLGP
;
A
#
# COMPACT_ATOMS: atom_id res chain seq x y z
N MET A 1 6.66 0.82 -8.08
CA MET A 1 7.16 2.20 -8.35
C MET A 1 8.64 2.10 -8.70
N PRO A 2 9.17 2.87 -9.65
CA PRO A 2 10.60 2.81 -10.00
C PRO A 2 11.46 3.22 -8.80
N PHE A 3 12.61 2.56 -8.62
CA PHE A 3 13.55 2.87 -7.55
C PHE A 3 14.12 4.28 -7.74
N THR A 4 14.04 5.11 -6.70
CA THR A 4 14.62 6.46 -6.72
C THR A 4 16.13 6.36 -6.79
N LEU A 5 16.72 6.76 -7.91
CA LEU A 5 18.17 6.85 -8.04
C LEU A 5 18.68 8.08 -7.26
N ARG A 6 19.41 7.86 -6.17
CA ARG A 6 20.06 8.90 -5.38
C ARG A 6 21.53 9.00 -5.79
N THR A 7 21.88 9.95 -6.66
CA THR A 7 23.29 10.20 -7.02
C THR A 7 23.95 11.01 -5.91
N VAL A 8 25.04 10.48 -5.33
CA VAL A 8 25.81 11.18 -4.29
C VAL A 8 27.22 11.41 -4.80
N GLN A 9 27.71 12.64 -4.67
CA GLN A 9 29.07 13.02 -5.05
C GLN A 9 29.69 13.91 -3.96
N PRO A 10 31.02 13.85 -3.75
CA PRO A 10 31.70 14.77 -2.87
C PRO A 10 31.58 16.19 -3.40
N VAL A 11 31.26 17.16 -2.54
CA VAL A 11 31.10 18.56 -2.95
C VAL A 11 31.97 19.44 -2.06
N PHE A 12 32.82 20.26 -2.67
CA PHE A 12 33.66 21.24 -1.95
C PHE A 12 34.53 20.67 -0.83
N VAL A 13 35.11 19.47 -1.02
CA VAL A 13 35.94 18.80 0.01
C VAL A 13 37.14 19.66 0.42
N SER A 14 37.83 20.26 -0.57
CA SER A 14 38.83 21.31 -0.39
C SER A 14 38.50 22.49 -1.30
N ARG A 15 38.66 23.72 -0.81
CA ARG A 15 38.47 24.96 -1.59
C ARG A 15 39.76 25.74 -1.81
N THR A 16 40.88 25.24 -1.29
CA THR A 16 42.16 25.93 -1.35
C THR A 16 42.95 25.52 -2.58
N ARG A 17 43.43 26.49 -3.36
CA ARG A 17 44.39 26.27 -4.45
C ARG A 17 45.81 26.37 -3.90
N LEU A 18 46.57 25.28 -3.99
CA LEU A 18 47.93 25.19 -3.45
C LEU A 18 48.98 25.88 -4.33
N ALA A 19 48.72 25.97 -5.63
CA ALA A 19 49.58 26.64 -6.60
C ALA A 19 48.83 27.77 -7.30
N ASP A 20 49.59 28.78 -7.73
CA ASP A 20 49.08 29.86 -8.57
C ASP A 20 49.01 29.46 -10.06
N ALA A 21 48.44 30.32 -10.90
CA ALA A 21 48.36 30.13 -12.34
C ALA A 21 49.74 29.88 -13.00
N ASP A 22 50.80 30.48 -12.42
CA ASP A 22 52.19 30.32 -12.87
C ASP A 22 52.94 29.15 -12.20
N GLY A 23 52.24 28.29 -11.45
CA GLY A 23 52.81 27.09 -10.81
C GLY A 23 53.60 27.35 -9.53
N LYS A 24 53.64 28.60 -9.03
CA LYS A 24 54.31 28.92 -7.76
C LYS A 24 53.46 28.48 -6.55
N PRO A 25 54.07 27.89 -5.51
CA PRO A 25 53.37 27.55 -4.27
C PRO A 25 52.77 28.81 -3.63
N ARG A 26 51.48 28.77 -3.30
CA ARG A 26 50.76 29.88 -2.65
C ARG A 26 50.72 29.76 -1.12
N VAL A 27 51.16 28.63 -0.59
CA VAL A 27 50.90 28.17 0.77
C VAL A 27 52.25 27.84 1.41
N ARG A 28 52.48 28.33 2.64
CA ARG A 28 53.66 27.98 3.44
C ARG A 28 53.48 26.61 4.10
N ASP A 29 54.57 25.98 4.56
CA ASP A 29 54.54 24.58 5.05
C ASP A 29 53.48 24.35 6.16
N ASP A 30 53.37 25.24 7.15
CA ASP A 30 52.36 25.13 8.23
C ASP A 30 50.91 25.35 7.73
N GLU A 31 50.72 26.15 6.68
CA GLU A 31 49.41 26.39 6.09
C GLU A 31 48.95 25.17 5.25
N LEU A 32 49.89 24.38 4.72
CA LEU A 32 49.60 23.15 3.99
C LEU A 32 48.97 22.11 4.91
N GLU A 33 49.50 21.96 6.13
CA GLU A 33 48.96 21.06 7.16
C GLU A 33 47.53 21.47 7.55
N ALA A 34 47.28 22.77 7.71
CA ALA A 34 45.94 23.29 8.02
C ALA A 34 44.93 22.99 6.89
N VAL A 35 45.33 23.16 5.62
CA VAL A 35 44.50 22.83 4.45
C VAL A 35 44.23 21.32 4.38
N PHE A 36 45.24 20.50 4.62
CA PHE A 36 45.10 19.05 4.63
C PHE A 36 44.13 18.58 5.72
N ASN A 37 44.31 19.07 6.95
CA ASN A 37 43.44 18.74 8.07
C ASN A 37 42.00 19.19 7.80
N ASN A 38 41.80 20.41 7.28
CA ASN A 38 40.47 20.87 6.90
C ASN A 38 39.82 19.99 5.82
N THR A 39 40.59 19.62 4.79
CA THR A 39 40.14 18.74 3.70
C THR A 39 39.74 17.37 4.24
N LEU A 40 40.55 16.79 5.14
CA LEU A 40 40.29 15.52 5.78
C LEU A 40 39.03 15.57 6.66
N CYS A 41 38.91 16.58 7.52
CA CYS A 41 37.72 16.77 8.36
C CYS A 41 36.46 16.91 7.51
N ASN A 42 36.50 17.68 6.43
CA ASN A 42 35.35 17.83 5.53
C ASN A 42 35.00 16.51 4.83
N ALA A 43 36.00 15.76 4.37
CA ALA A 43 35.77 14.44 3.78
C ALA A 43 35.10 13.49 4.79
N ILE A 44 35.58 13.43 6.03
CA ILE A 44 34.99 12.60 7.10
C ILE A 44 33.56 13.03 7.39
N ARG A 45 33.27 14.33 7.46
CA ARG A 45 31.90 14.82 7.65
C ARG A 45 30.98 14.43 6.49
N GLN A 46 31.47 14.50 5.26
CA GLN A 46 30.70 14.07 4.08
C GLN A 46 30.45 12.57 4.08
N LEU A 47 31.43 11.76 4.50
CA LEU A 47 31.25 10.31 4.67
C LEU A 47 30.24 9.98 5.78
N ALA A 48 30.27 10.70 6.91
CA ALA A 48 29.29 10.52 7.98
C ALA A 48 27.86 10.83 7.48
N SER A 49 27.68 11.93 6.75
CA SER A 49 26.40 12.26 6.12
C SER A 49 25.95 11.21 5.11
N LEU A 50 26.87 10.64 4.32
CA LEU A 50 26.57 9.57 3.38
C LEU A 50 26.12 8.29 4.10
N VAL A 51 26.79 7.91 5.19
CA VAL A 51 26.40 6.74 5.99
C VAL A 51 25.02 6.93 6.61
N ALA A 52 24.72 8.12 7.15
CA ALA A 52 23.38 8.42 7.68
C ALA A 52 22.29 8.32 6.59
N ALA A 53 22.57 8.82 5.38
CA ALA A 53 21.65 8.67 4.25
C ALA A 53 21.48 7.21 3.80
N ALA A 54 22.53 6.41 3.88
CA ALA A 54 22.47 4.98 3.58
C ALA A 54 21.62 4.23 4.62
N ASP A 55 21.76 4.55 5.90
CA ASP A 55 20.98 3.94 6.98
C ASP A 55 19.47 4.22 6.83
N ASP A 56 19.10 5.45 6.44
CA ASP A 56 17.71 5.79 6.11
C ASP A 56 17.16 4.92 4.96
N VAL A 57 17.92 4.75 3.87
CA VAL A 57 17.52 3.90 2.74
C VAL A 57 17.35 2.45 3.16
N PHE A 58 18.35 1.88 3.83
CA PHE A 58 18.31 0.48 4.24
C PHE A 58 17.27 0.23 5.34
N GLY A 59 17.04 1.20 6.21
CA GLY A 59 15.96 1.18 7.19
C GLY A 59 14.59 1.07 6.53
N GLY A 60 14.31 1.96 5.57
CA GLY A 60 13.07 1.93 4.79
C GLY A 60 12.87 0.61 4.04
N LEU A 61 13.90 0.15 3.32
CA LEU A 61 13.86 -1.12 2.58
C LEU A 61 13.61 -2.31 3.51
N ASN A 62 14.23 -2.34 4.69
CA ASN A 62 14.05 -3.41 5.65
C ASN A 62 12.61 -3.46 6.20
N VAL A 63 11.97 -2.31 6.43
CA VAL A 63 10.56 -2.24 6.83
C VAL A 63 9.65 -2.80 5.72
N GLU A 64 9.86 -2.37 4.48
CA GLU A 64 9.07 -2.87 3.35
C GLU A 64 9.25 -4.37 3.13
N LEU A 65 10.50 -4.85 3.17
CA LEU A 65 10.82 -6.27 3.01
C LEU A 65 10.24 -7.13 4.13
N ARG A 66 10.24 -6.63 5.38
CA ARG A 66 9.57 -7.31 6.51
C ARG A 66 8.07 -7.45 6.25
N SER A 67 7.40 -6.36 5.85
CA SER A 67 5.97 -6.40 5.51
C SER A 67 5.65 -7.40 4.39
N ILE A 68 6.50 -7.44 3.35
CA ILE A 68 6.36 -8.43 2.27
C ILE A 68 6.56 -9.85 2.80
N THR A 69 7.56 -10.05 3.65
CA THR A 69 7.87 -11.37 4.25
C THR A 69 6.73 -11.88 5.12
N ASP A 70 6.17 -11.03 5.97
CA ASP A 70 5.04 -11.38 6.84
C ASP A 70 3.81 -11.78 6.02
N ARG A 71 3.52 -11.02 4.96
CA ARG A 71 2.43 -11.34 4.03
C ARG A 71 2.68 -12.63 3.26
N ALA A 72 3.92 -12.86 2.83
CA ALA A 72 4.31 -14.09 2.15
C ALA A 72 4.16 -15.31 3.07
N ALA A 73 4.56 -15.19 4.34
CA ALA A 73 4.37 -16.23 5.35
C ALA A 73 2.88 -16.54 5.57
N ALA A 74 2.06 -15.50 5.79
CA ALA A 74 0.62 -15.67 5.95
C ALA A 74 -0.06 -16.29 4.72
N LEU A 75 0.40 -15.94 3.51
CA LEU A 75 -0.07 -16.54 2.27
C LEU A 75 0.34 -18.01 2.17
N ASN A 76 1.59 -18.33 2.52
CA ASN A 76 2.08 -19.70 2.54
C ASN A 76 1.26 -20.58 3.49
N ASP A 77 0.95 -20.10 4.69
CA ASP A 77 0.10 -20.82 5.63
C ASP A 77 -1.31 -21.09 5.09
N ARG A 78 -1.90 -20.11 4.40
CA ARG A 78 -3.20 -20.28 3.74
C ARG A 78 -3.12 -21.30 2.61
N LEU A 79 -2.03 -21.28 1.84
CA LEU A 79 -1.78 -22.24 0.76
C LEU A 79 -1.68 -23.67 1.32
N LEU A 80 -0.94 -23.87 2.41
CA LEU A 80 -0.83 -25.16 3.08
C LEU A 80 -2.20 -25.67 3.55
N ARG A 81 -3.00 -24.82 4.21
CA ARG A 81 -4.35 -25.21 4.63
C ARG A 81 -5.25 -25.61 3.46
N VAL A 82 -5.21 -24.84 2.37
CA VAL A 82 -5.98 -25.17 1.16
C VAL A 82 -5.49 -26.47 0.56
N ARG A 83 -4.17 -26.68 0.50
CA ARG A 83 -3.57 -27.93 0.04
C ARG A 83 -4.06 -29.11 0.87
N ASP A 84 -4.02 -29.02 2.19
CA ASP A 84 -4.47 -30.11 3.07
C ASP A 84 -5.96 -30.42 2.87
N VAL A 85 -6.80 -29.39 2.74
CA VAL A 85 -8.23 -29.55 2.46
C VAL A 85 -8.47 -30.22 1.10
N VAL A 86 -7.70 -29.85 0.08
CA VAL A 86 -7.80 -30.43 -1.27
C VAL A 86 -7.28 -31.87 -1.29
N GLU A 87 -6.18 -32.17 -0.61
CA GLU A 87 -5.63 -33.54 -0.51
C GLU A 87 -6.57 -34.48 0.26
N ALA A 88 -7.24 -33.98 1.30
CA ALA A 88 -8.23 -34.74 2.07
C ALA A 88 -9.60 -34.85 1.37
N HIS A 89 -9.80 -34.21 0.22
CA HIS A 89 -11.09 -34.14 -0.44
C HIS A 89 -11.40 -35.43 -1.23
N ASP A 90 -12.54 -36.08 -0.95
CA ASP A 90 -13.05 -37.19 -1.77
C ASP A 90 -14.11 -36.68 -2.77
N PRO A 91 -13.80 -36.68 -4.08
CA PRO A 91 -14.72 -36.20 -5.12
C PRO A 91 -16.01 -37.02 -5.25
N ARG A 92 -16.05 -38.25 -4.73
CA ARG A 92 -17.20 -39.16 -4.88
C ARG A 92 -18.30 -38.93 -3.84
N VAL A 93 -17.99 -38.22 -2.76
CA VAL A 93 -18.89 -38.00 -1.63
C VAL A 93 -19.64 -36.67 -1.74
N VAL A 94 -19.17 -35.74 -2.57
CA VAL A 94 -19.81 -34.44 -2.77
C VAL A 94 -21.01 -34.59 -3.72
N PRO A 95 -22.26 -34.40 -3.26
CA PRO A 95 -23.40 -34.40 -4.15
C PRO A 95 -23.32 -33.20 -5.10
N VAL A 96 -23.32 -33.47 -6.40
CA VAL A 96 -23.45 -32.42 -7.41
C VAL A 96 -24.82 -31.78 -7.20
N ARG A 97 -24.83 -30.51 -6.78
CA ARG A 97 -26.06 -29.74 -6.70
C ARG A 97 -26.48 -29.45 -8.13
N GLU A 98 -27.39 -30.26 -8.65
CA GLU A 98 -28.06 -29.99 -9.92
C GLU A 98 -28.84 -28.69 -9.76
N TYR A 99 -28.26 -27.58 -10.22
CA TYR A 99 -29.05 -26.38 -10.50
C TYR A 99 -29.92 -26.70 -11.70
N LEU A 100 -31.07 -27.35 -11.47
CA LEU A 100 -32.14 -27.37 -12.44
C LEU A 100 -32.52 -25.90 -12.67
N PRO A 101 -32.39 -25.35 -13.89
CA PRO A 101 -32.95 -24.04 -14.16
C PRO A 101 -34.44 -24.16 -13.89
N SER A 102 -34.95 -23.35 -12.96
CA SER A 102 -36.34 -23.37 -12.53
C SER A 102 -37.25 -23.01 -13.70
N VAL A 103 -37.68 -24.00 -14.50
CA VAL A 103 -38.76 -23.85 -15.48
C VAL A 103 -40.07 -23.90 -14.71
N LYS A 104 -40.47 -22.75 -14.18
CA LYS A 104 -41.88 -22.46 -13.88
C LYS A 104 -42.33 -21.31 -14.79
N GLN A 105 -42.59 -21.64 -16.05
CA GLN A 105 -43.64 -20.94 -16.77
C GLN A 105 -44.80 -21.91 -16.85
N ALA A 106 -45.70 -21.78 -15.87
CA ALA A 106 -46.98 -22.42 -15.90
C ALA A 106 -47.68 -22.02 -17.20
N VAL A 107 -48.05 -23.03 -17.98
CA VAL A 107 -49.00 -22.96 -19.07
C VAL A 107 -50.22 -22.17 -18.57
N THR A 108 -50.43 -20.99 -19.14
CA THR A 108 -51.69 -20.25 -18.97
C THR A 108 -52.53 -20.55 -20.21
N GLU A 109 -53.29 -21.64 -20.14
CA GLU A 109 -54.42 -21.87 -21.02
C GLU A 109 -55.46 -20.78 -20.76
N HIS A 110 -55.75 -20.00 -21.79
CA HIS A 110 -56.82 -19.01 -21.79
C HIS A 110 -58.17 -19.71 -21.89
N ALA A 111 -58.82 -19.95 -20.74
CA ALA A 111 -60.24 -20.29 -20.69
C ALA A 111 -61.03 -19.06 -20.23
N HIS A 112 -61.89 -18.58 -21.11
CA HIS A 112 -62.85 -17.53 -20.87
C HIS A 112 -63.94 -17.96 -19.87
N THR A 113 -64.59 -16.94 -19.30
CA THR A 113 -65.93 -16.89 -18.69
C THR A 113 -66.15 -17.39 -17.24
N GLY A 114 -66.34 -16.41 -16.35
CA GLY A 114 -67.60 -16.25 -15.61
C GLY A 114 -67.60 -16.65 -14.13
N GLY A 115 -67.89 -15.67 -13.26
CA GLY A 115 -68.41 -15.95 -11.91
C GLY A 115 -67.85 -15.07 -10.80
N GLN A 116 -68.71 -14.23 -10.24
CA GLN A 116 -68.48 -13.27 -9.15
C GLN A 116 -68.08 -13.95 -7.82
N GLY A 117 -67.26 -13.25 -7.01
CA GLY A 117 -67.06 -13.56 -5.59
C GLY A 117 -66.03 -12.63 -4.95
N ALA A 118 -66.50 -11.66 -4.17
CA ALA A 118 -65.70 -10.62 -3.53
C ALA A 118 -64.84 -11.15 -2.36
N ALA A 119 -63.58 -10.71 -2.26
CA ALA A 119 -62.82 -10.59 -1.01
C ALA A 119 -61.55 -9.72 -1.16
N HIS A 120 -61.69 -8.46 -0.75
CA HIS A 120 -60.77 -7.61 0.03
C HIS A 120 -59.26 -8.00 0.23
N VAL A 121 -58.38 -7.01 -0.01
CA VAL A 121 -57.01 -6.73 0.54
C VAL A 121 -55.87 -7.70 0.13
N ALA A 122 -54.63 -7.32 -0.16
CA ALA A 122 -53.81 -6.13 0.09
C ALA A 122 -52.76 -5.97 -1.03
N HIS A 123 -52.40 -4.74 -1.40
CA HIS A 123 -51.16 -4.47 -2.12
C HIS A 123 -49.96 -4.49 -1.15
N PRO A 124 -48.82 -5.11 -1.53
CA PRO A 124 -47.53 -4.65 -1.06
C PRO A 124 -46.74 -4.11 -2.26
N GLY A 125 -46.92 -2.82 -2.51
CA GLY A 125 -45.92 -2.02 -3.20
C GLY A 125 -44.83 -1.63 -2.22
N ALA A 126 -43.59 -1.59 -2.73
CA ALA A 126 -42.41 -0.92 -2.16
C ALA A 126 -41.90 -1.41 -0.79
N LEU A 127 -40.85 -2.25 -0.82
CA LEU A 127 -40.06 -2.53 0.39
C LEU A 127 -38.58 -2.85 0.07
N TRP A 128 -37.93 -2.09 -0.81
CA TRP A 128 -36.47 -2.14 -1.03
C TRP A 128 -35.88 -0.76 -1.40
N SER A 129 -36.31 0.30 -0.74
CA SER A 129 -35.64 1.60 -0.83
C SER A 129 -35.61 2.23 0.55
N ASP A 130 -34.72 1.73 1.40
CA ASP A 130 -34.16 2.45 2.56
C ASP A 130 -33.04 1.62 3.23
N MET A 131 -31.91 1.48 2.54
CA MET A 131 -30.68 0.95 3.14
C MET A 131 -29.43 1.77 2.79
N THR A 132 -29.63 3.08 2.62
CA THR A 132 -28.56 4.09 2.65
C THR A 132 -28.89 5.15 3.70
N SER A 133 -29.03 4.74 4.95
CA SER A 133 -28.95 5.66 6.08
C SER A 133 -28.57 4.89 7.34
N GLY A 134 -27.30 4.95 7.70
CA GLY A 134 -26.71 4.27 8.85
C GLY A 134 -25.46 5.03 9.29
N ALA A 135 -25.68 6.27 9.73
CA ALA A 135 -24.70 7.06 10.46
C ALA A 135 -24.57 6.50 11.89
N ASP A 136 -23.34 6.22 12.31
CA ASP A 136 -22.98 5.88 13.69
C ASP A 136 -22.75 7.17 14.49
N PRO A 137 -23.43 7.40 15.63
CA PRO A 137 -23.23 8.57 16.46
C PRO A 137 -22.38 8.22 17.70
N ARG A 138 -21.20 8.85 17.83
CA ARG A 138 -20.68 9.51 19.06
C ARG A 138 -19.17 9.75 18.94
N GLY A 139 -18.78 11.03 18.98
CA GLY A 139 -17.39 11.43 19.20
C GLY A 139 -17.18 12.89 18.83
N GLY A 140 -17.60 13.80 19.69
CA GLY A 140 -17.41 15.24 19.51
C GLY A 140 -15.94 15.65 19.53
N GLY A 141 -15.57 16.54 18.61
CA GLY A 141 -14.26 17.18 18.53
C GLY A 141 -14.40 18.45 17.70
N GLN A 142 -14.66 19.55 18.40
CA GLN A 142 -14.86 20.89 17.86
C GLN A 142 -13.52 21.45 17.36
N TYR A 143 -13.42 21.86 16.10
CA TYR A 143 -12.38 22.78 15.64
C TYR A 143 -13.04 23.94 14.88
N PRO A 144 -12.63 25.19 15.12
CA PRO A 144 -13.28 26.37 14.55
C PRO A 144 -12.87 26.61 13.08
N PRO A 145 -13.68 27.38 12.33
CA PRO A 145 -13.48 27.56 10.89
C PRO A 145 -12.37 28.58 10.59
N LEU A 146 -11.45 28.23 9.70
CA LEU A 146 -10.62 29.21 9.01
C LEU A 146 -11.45 29.81 7.86
N GLY A 147 -11.76 31.10 7.98
CA GLY A 147 -12.24 31.92 6.87
C GLY A 147 -11.16 32.16 5.81
N PRO A 148 -11.49 32.88 4.73
CA PRO A 148 -10.67 33.00 3.52
C PRO A 148 -9.34 33.71 3.74
#